data_AF-A0A1G9GQF3-F1
#
_entry.id   AF-A0A1G9GQF3-F1
#
_cell.length_a   1.000
_cell.length_b   1.000
_cell.length_c   1.000
_cell.angle_alpha   90.00
_cell.angle_beta   90.00
_cell.angle_gamma   90.00
#
_symmetry.space_group_name_H-M   'P 1'
#
loop_
_entity.id
_entity.type
_entity.pdbx_description
1 polymer ?
#
loop_
_entity_poly.entity_id
_entity_poly.type
_entity_poly.pdbx_seq_one_letter_code
_entity_poly.pdbx_strand_id
1 'polypeptide(L)'
;MAGDQDEVRHAFGDNMGWRLKGYARHRSGSPVSVREISRAQFLTIRPFFDAADNPWLVDLHEVLPAIRPIIEHVLGPLNPDEDYYVTGHPLDWDKDPVQVARDLLDVKYPLARAAFLGGSVAAGNYTANSDLDMVVIVDDLPGAFRETLRYRGWPVELFCHTIESFHDFVARDTEGRRPPLLHMCAEGFLMLDADGTGQRMRSEARVLLDAGPPPATVTELEDRRYGTTDLLEDLIGARDEDERLFVAARLLSCAGELALVMQNRWLGHGKWLLRRLRDAKEDELVDAYRALVRGEGAERFIAVVEAVLVSAGGRLDAGYRRAAPPR
;
A
#
# COMPACT_ATOMS: atom_id res chain seq x y z
N MET A 1 -5.59 41.46 -20.70
CA MET A 1 -5.35 41.94 -19.32
C MET A 1 -6.46 41.41 -18.43
N ALA A 2 -6.26 40.23 -17.89
CA ALA A 2 -6.96 39.67 -16.74
C ALA A 2 -5.98 38.59 -16.24
N GLY A 3 -5.03 39.03 -15.41
CA GLY A 3 -3.99 38.18 -14.85
C GLY A 3 -4.44 37.63 -13.51
N ASP A 4 -3.93 36.43 -13.23
CA ASP A 4 -3.73 35.77 -11.93
C ASP A 4 -4.76 36.04 -10.84
N GLN A 5 -5.65 35.07 -10.65
CA GLN A 5 -5.86 34.55 -9.30
C GLN A 5 -5.16 33.20 -9.23
N ASP A 6 -4.03 33.21 -8.53
CA ASP A 6 -3.28 32.03 -8.11
C ASP A 6 -4.23 30.92 -7.66
N GLU A 7 -4.26 29.82 -8.42
CA GLU A 7 -4.56 28.50 -7.88
C GLU A 7 -3.48 28.17 -6.85
N VAL A 8 -3.66 28.65 -5.62
CA VAL A 8 -2.92 28.15 -4.47
C VAL A 8 -3.30 26.70 -4.33
N ARG A 9 -2.46 25.81 -4.87
CA ARG A 9 -2.43 24.39 -4.51
C ARG A 9 -2.27 24.35 -2.99
N HIS A 10 -3.37 24.17 -2.26
CA HIS A 10 -3.32 23.89 -0.83
C HIS A 10 -2.39 22.69 -0.63
N ALA A 11 -1.29 22.89 0.08
CA ALA A 11 -0.45 21.79 0.49
C ALA A 11 -1.31 20.86 1.35
N PHE A 12 -1.21 19.54 1.12
CA PHE A 12 -1.88 18.53 1.93
C PHE A 12 -1.63 18.83 3.43
N GLY A 13 -2.68 19.14 4.19
CA GLY A 13 -2.60 19.34 5.65
C GLY A 13 -3.02 20.71 6.21
N ASP A 14 -3.34 21.70 5.37
CA ASP A 14 -3.68 23.05 5.88
C ASP A 14 -5.07 23.17 6.53
N ASN A 15 -5.97 22.20 6.29
CA ASN A 15 -7.31 22.13 6.89
C ASN A 15 -7.45 21.03 7.97
N MET A 16 -6.35 20.62 8.60
CA MET A 16 -6.36 19.49 9.55
C MET A 16 -6.12 19.91 11.00
N GLY A 17 -7.04 19.49 11.88
CA GLY A 17 -6.83 19.47 13.34
C GLY A 17 -6.08 18.20 13.75
N TRP A 18 -5.41 18.24 14.91
CA TRP A 18 -4.56 17.15 15.39
C TRP A 18 -4.96 16.77 16.81
N ARG A 19 -5.18 15.48 17.07
CA ARG A 19 -5.51 15.00 18.41
C ARG A 19 -4.52 13.96 18.87
N LEU A 20 -4.05 14.13 20.10
CA LEU A 20 -3.44 13.08 20.88
C LEU A 20 -4.55 12.30 21.59
N LYS A 21 -4.64 11.00 21.34
CA LYS A 21 -5.61 10.09 21.93
C LYS A 21 -4.89 9.02 22.73
N GLY A 22 -5.17 8.90 24.02
CA GLY A 22 -4.67 7.84 24.89
C GLY A 22 -5.69 6.72 25.05
N TYR A 23 -5.26 5.48 24.88
CA TYR A 23 -6.05 4.27 25.00
C TYR A 23 -5.51 3.38 26.11
N ALA A 24 -6.36 2.58 26.75
CA ALA A 24 -5.90 1.67 27.80
C ALA A 24 -5.10 0.50 27.19
N ARG A 25 -3.91 0.20 27.73
CA ARG A 25 -2.99 -0.86 27.25
C ARG A 25 -3.55 -2.28 27.09
N HIS A 26 -4.70 -2.56 27.72
CA HIS A 26 -5.24 -3.92 27.84
C HIS A 26 -6.75 -4.00 27.57
N ARG A 27 -7.36 -2.96 26.99
CA ARG A 27 -8.79 -2.94 26.65
C ARG A 27 -9.03 -2.09 25.41
N SER A 28 -9.79 -2.58 24.42
CA SER A 28 -10.42 -1.65 23.47
C SER A 28 -11.52 -0.82 24.13
N GLY A 29 -11.82 0.29 23.48
CA GLY A 29 -12.84 1.25 23.88
C GLY A 29 -12.49 2.65 23.40
N SER A 30 -13.39 3.61 23.64
CA SER A 30 -13.12 5.02 23.38
C SER A 30 -11.83 5.46 24.07
N PRO A 31 -11.09 6.45 23.51
CA PRO A 31 -9.92 6.98 24.17
C PRO A 31 -10.25 7.35 25.61
N VAL A 32 -9.43 6.89 26.55
CA VAL A 32 -9.55 7.26 27.96
C VAL A 32 -9.07 8.69 28.18
N SER A 33 -8.28 9.22 27.25
CA SER A 33 -7.88 10.63 27.19
C SER A 33 -7.85 11.14 25.75
N VAL A 34 -8.29 12.39 25.54
CA VAL A 34 -8.20 13.10 24.26
C VAL A 34 -7.74 14.53 24.49
N ARG A 35 -6.73 14.97 23.74
CA ARG A 35 -6.24 16.34 23.77
C ARG A 35 -6.00 16.85 22.35
N GLU A 36 -6.49 18.05 22.07
CA GLU A 36 -6.12 18.79 20.86
C GLU A 36 -4.65 19.18 20.92
N ILE A 37 -3.92 19.00 19.83
CA ILE A 37 -2.54 19.47 19.69
C ILE A 37 -2.46 20.38 18.46
N SER A 38 -1.54 21.32 18.48
CA SER A 38 -1.29 22.18 17.33
C SER A 38 -0.53 21.43 16.24
N ARG A 39 -0.67 21.89 14.99
CA ARG A 39 0.17 21.46 13.87
C ARG A 39 1.66 21.62 14.17
N ALA A 40 2.04 22.68 14.90
CA ALA A 40 3.41 22.91 15.31
C ALA A 40 3.91 21.79 16.24
N GLN A 41 3.13 21.43 17.27
CA GLN A 41 3.45 20.31 18.16
C GLN A 41 3.59 18.99 17.40
N PHE A 42 2.66 18.70 16.48
CA PHE A 42 2.75 17.53 15.61
C PHE A 42 4.06 17.51 14.79
N LEU A 43 4.37 18.61 14.10
CA LEU A 43 5.57 18.72 13.28
C LEU A 43 6.86 18.63 14.10
N THR A 44 6.85 19.07 15.37
CA THR A 44 8.02 18.95 16.26
C THR A 44 8.26 17.52 16.70
N ILE A 45 7.21 16.76 17.05
CA ILE A 45 7.40 15.38 17.49
C ILE A 45 7.67 14.43 16.30
N ARG A 46 7.13 14.75 15.12
CA ARG A 46 7.11 13.87 13.95
C ARG A 46 8.47 13.25 13.58
N PRO A 47 9.60 14.00 13.55
CA PRO A 47 10.89 13.45 13.13
C PRO A 47 11.46 12.38 14.07
N PHE A 48 10.93 12.25 15.29
CA PHE A 48 11.38 11.25 16.26
C PHE A 48 10.77 9.86 16.06
N PHE A 49 9.86 9.73 15.09
CA PHE A 49 9.20 8.48 14.76
C PHE A 49 9.80 7.97 13.47
N ASP A 50 10.11 6.68 13.45
CA ASP A 50 10.55 5.99 12.25
C ASP A 50 9.34 5.83 11.32
N ALA A 51 9.02 6.91 10.65
CA ALA A 51 7.81 7.06 9.90
C ALA A 51 8.14 7.71 8.57
N ALA A 52 8.98 7.02 7.80
CA ALA A 52 8.98 7.20 6.35
C ALA A 52 7.56 6.98 5.77
N ASP A 53 6.70 6.21 6.44
CA ASP A 53 5.49 5.64 5.81
C ASP A 53 4.13 6.11 6.34
N ASN A 54 4.05 6.93 7.40
CA ASN A 54 2.75 7.38 7.94
C ASN A 54 2.69 8.85 8.39
N PRO A 55 2.32 9.82 7.53
CA PRO A 55 2.36 11.24 7.85
C PRO A 55 1.29 11.71 8.85
N TRP A 56 0.40 10.83 9.31
CA TRP A 56 -0.86 11.25 9.94
C TRP A 56 -1.25 10.47 11.18
N LEU A 57 -0.60 9.35 11.46
CA LEU A 57 -0.71 8.57 12.68
C LEU A 57 0.68 8.39 13.31
N VAL A 58 0.82 8.79 14.55
CA VAL A 58 2.06 8.63 15.33
C VAL A 58 1.78 7.72 16.50
N ASP A 59 2.36 6.51 16.49
CA ASP A 59 2.31 5.60 17.63
C ASP A 59 3.40 5.98 18.65
N LEU A 60 2.99 6.51 19.82
CA LEU A 60 3.93 6.88 20.88
C LEU A 60 4.54 5.67 21.60
N HIS A 61 4.11 4.44 21.31
CA HIS A 61 4.71 3.23 21.88
C HIS A 61 6.05 2.86 21.22
N GLU A 62 6.24 3.22 19.95
CA GLU A 62 7.51 2.99 19.24
C GLU A 62 8.62 3.98 19.64
N VAL A 63 8.30 4.93 20.52
CA VAL A 63 9.24 5.93 21.02
C VAL A 63 10.26 5.26 21.92
N LEU A 64 11.53 5.31 21.50
CA LEU A 64 12.64 4.92 22.36
C LEU A 64 12.52 5.65 23.72
N PRO A 65 12.75 4.97 24.87
CA PRO A 65 12.61 5.60 26.18
C PRO A 65 13.38 6.93 26.33
N ALA A 66 14.49 7.08 25.61
CA ALA A 66 15.30 8.31 25.56
C ALA A 66 14.59 9.51 24.89
N ILE A 67 13.63 9.26 23.99
CA ILE A 67 12.90 10.28 23.23
C ILE A 67 11.65 10.73 23.98
N ARG A 68 11.05 9.89 24.82
CA ARG A 68 9.81 10.19 25.57
C ARG A 68 9.83 11.54 26.31
N PRO A 69 10.92 11.95 27.02
CA PRO A 69 10.96 13.26 27.68
C PRO A 69 10.82 14.44 26.71
N ILE A 70 11.34 14.31 25.49
CA ILE A 70 11.22 15.33 24.44
C ILE A 70 9.76 15.43 23.97
N ILE A 71 9.11 14.28 23.79
CA ILE A 71 7.69 14.22 23.40
C ILE A 71 6.80 14.83 24.49
N GLU A 72 7.02 14.47 25.76
CA GLU A 72 6.27 15.02 26.89
C GLU A 72 6.52 16.52 27.11
N HIS A 73 7.69 17.05 26.72
CA HIS A 73 7.93 18.49 26.73
C HIS A 73 7.06 19.23 25.70
N VAL A 74 6.86 18.64 24.52
CA VAL A 74 6.10 19.25 23.42
C VAL A 74 4.60 19.07 23.62
N LEU A 75 4.18 17.87 23.99
CA LEU A 75 2.77 17.53 24.11
C LEU A 75 2.23 17.84 25.51
N GLY A 76 3.06 17.77 26.55
CA GLY A 76 2.65 17.70 27.94
C GLY A 76 2.73 16.25 28.46
N PRO A 77 2.54 16.03 29.78
CA PRO A 77 2.71 14.72 30.41
C PRO A 77 1.81 13.65 29.78
N LEU A 78 2.33 12.43 29.68
CA LEU A 78 1.66 11.26 29.12
C LEU A 78 1.54 10.18 30.20
N ASN A 79 0.35 9.59 30.34
CA ASN A 79 0.13 8.49 31.27
C ASN A 79 0.93 7.25 30.80
N PRO A 80 1.83 6.68 31.61
CA PRO A 80 2.56 5.48 31.21
C PRO A 80 1.65 4.27 31.00
N ASP A 81 0.42 4.24 31.52
CA ASP A 81 -0.50 3.10 31.34
C ASP A 81 -1.40 3.22 30.10
N GLU A 82 -1.19 4.27 29.30
CA GLU A 82 -1.94 4.54 28.06
C GLU A 82 -1.06 4.40 26.81
N ASP A 83 -1.67 3.88 25.74
CA ASP A 83 -1.13 3.87 24.40
C ASP A 83 -1.63 5.09 23.64
N TYR A 84 -0.72 5.93 23.20
CA TYR A 84 -1.05 7.22 22.63
C TYR A 84 -0.85 7.25 21.12
N TYR A 85 -1.83 7.86 20.44
CA TYR A 85 -1.79 8.08 19.00
C TYR A 85 -2.05 9.53 18.69
N VAL A 86 -1.24 10.10 17.80
CA VAL A 86 -1.56 11.40 17.21
C VAL A 86 -2.21 11.16 15.86
N THR A 87 -3.41 11.71 15.66
CA THR A 87 -4.17 11.58 14.39
C THR A 87 -4.44 12.95 13.77
N GLY A 88 -4.26 13.07 12.44
CA GLY A 88 -4.74 14.21 11.65
C GLY A 88 -6.19 14.01 11.17
N HIS A 89 -7.01 15.08 11.09
CA HIS A 89 -8.45 14.97 10.78
C HIS A 89 -8.95 15.84 9.61
N PRO A 90 -9.79 15.29 8.71
CA PRO A 90 -10.91 15.99 8.09
C PRO A 90 -12.21 15.80 8.93
N LEU A 91 -12.49 16.77 9.80
CA LEU A 91 -13.74 17.23 10.46
C LEU A 91 -15.01 16.35 10.72
N ASP A 92 -15.09 15.04 10.45
CA ASP A 92 -16.29 14.25 10.84
C ASP A 92 -15.96 13.06 11.76
N TRP A 93 -16.46 13.14 12.99
CA TRP A 93 -15.95 12.46 14.18
C TRP A 93 -16.53 11.06 14.45
N ASP A 94 -17.63 10.66 13.81
CA ASP A 94 -18.28 9.36 14.07
C ASP A 94 -17.58 8.16 13.39
N LYS A 95 -16.41 8.38 12.80
CA LYS A 95 -15.75 7.42 11.89
C LYS A 95 -14.23 7.40 12.06
N ASP A 96 -13.69 7.37 13.28
CA ASP A 96 -12.27 7.07 13.44
C ASP A 96 -11.98 5.64 12.93
N PRO A 97 -11.27 5.48 11.79
CA PRO A 97 -11.12 4.17 11.17
C PRO A 97 -10.24 3.23 12.02
N VAL A 98 -9.29 3.77 12.78
CA VAL A 98 -8.43 2.99 13.68
C VAL A 98 -9.26 2.49 14.86
N GLN A 99 -10.14 3.33 15.40
CA GLN A 99 -11.03 2.90 16.47
C GLN A 99 -12.06 1.87 16.00
N VAL A 100 -12.65 2.08 14.82
CA VAL A 100 -13.60 1.12 14.23
C VAL A 100 -12.93 -0.23 14.00
N ALA A 101 -11.68 -0.24 13.52
CA ALA A 101 -10.90 -1.47 13.36
C ALA A 101 -10.63 -2.16 14.70
N ARG A 102 -10.22 -1.43 15.74
CA ARG A 102 -10.01 -1.97 17.10
C ARG A 102 -11.28 -2.52 17.71
N ASP A 103 -12.38 -1.77 17.63
CA ASP A 103 -13.68 -2.21 18.14
C ASP A 103 -14.14 -3.51 17.43
N LEU A 104 -13.82 -3.67 16.15
CA LEU A 104 -14.11 -4.91 15.42
C LEU A 104 -13.24 -6.08 15.89
N LEU A 105 -11.94 -5.84 16.10
CA LEU A 105 -11.02 -6.86 16.60
C LEU A 105 -11.48 -7.42 17.94
N ASP A 106 -11.85 -6.57 18.88
CA ASP A 106 -12.23 -7.02 20.22
C ASP A 106 -13.55 -7.79 20.23
N VAL A 107 -14.51 -7.42 19.37
CA VAL A 107 -15.79 -8.11 19.28
C VAL A 107 -15.64 -9.46 18.57
N LYS A 108 -14.86 -9.50 17.48
CA LYS A 108 -14.83 -10.66 16.58
C LYS A 108 -13.66 -11.61 16.82
N TYR A 109 -12.53 -11.07 17.27
CA TYR A 109 -11.28 -11.79 17.49
C TYR A 109 -10.64 -11.43 18.83
N PRO A 110 -11.34 -11.58 19.97
CA PRO A 110 -10.81 -11.25 21.30
C PRO A 110 -9.59 -12.09 21.71
N LEU A 111 -9.32 -13.18 21.00
CA LEU A 111 -8.17 -14.07 21.22
C LEU A 111 -7.13 -13.97 20.09
N ALA A 112 -7.18 -12.92 19.26
CA ALA A 112 -6.14 -12.68 18.27
C ALA A 112 -4.79 -12.45 18.94
N ARG A 113 -3.72 -12.94 18.31
CA ARG A 113 -2.34 -12.74 18.77
C ARG A 113 -1.72 -11.48 18.22
N ALA A 114 -2.05 -11.17 16.97
CA ALA A 114 -1.59 -9.96 16.30
C ALA A 114 -2.65 -9.46 15.33
N ALA A 115 -2.68 -8.14 15.12
CA ALA A 115 -3.49 -7.57 14.06
C ALA A 115 -2.85 -6.31 13.48
N PHE A 116 -2.97 -6.13 12.17
CA PHE A 116 -2.47 -4.98 11.43
C PHE A 116 -3.61 -4.30 10.69
N LEU A 117 -3.61 -2.98 10.67
CA LEU A 117 -4.42 -2.17 9.78
C LEU A 117 -3.52 -1.68 8.65
N GLY A 118 -3.84 -2.05 7.42
CA GLY A 118 -3.08 -1.71 6.23
C GLY A 118 -3.74 -0.64 5.37
N GLY A 119 -3.35 -0.63 4.10
CA GLY A 119 -4.03 0.11 3.06
C GLY A 119 -3.99 1.63 3.22
N SER A 120 -5.01 2.29 2.68
CA SER A 120 -5.06 3.75 2.61
C SER A 120 -5.23 4.42 3.99
N VAL A 121 -5.81 3.72 4.96
CA VAL A 121 -5.93 4.22 6.33
C VAL A 121 -4.57 4.25 7.01
N ALA A 122 -3.81 3.15 6.91
CA ALA A 122 -2.45 3.11 7.44
C ALA A 122 -1.53 4.14 6.77
N ALA A 123 -1.65 4.34 5.46
CA ALA A 123 -0.90 5.38 4.75
C ALA A 123 -1.42 6.81 4.99
N GLY A 124 -2.54 6.97 5.71
CA GLY A 124 -3.23 8.23 5.98
C GLY A 124 -3.67 9.01 4.73
N ASN A 125 -3.92 8.31 3.62
CA ASN A 125 -4.47 8.85 2.37
C ASN A 125 -5.86 8.29 2.05
N TYR A 126 -6.59 7.86 3.09
CA TYR A 126 -7.93 7.33 2.96
C TYR A 126 -8.94 8.40 2.51
N THR A 127 -10.00 7.95 1.85
CA THR A 127 -11.08 8.78 1.34
C THR A 127 -12.41 8.27 1.91
N ALA A 128 -13.51 8.96 1.60
CA ALA A 128 -14.85 8.48 1.96
C ALA A 128 -15.19 7.08 1.36
N ASN A 129 -14.45 6.64 0.34
CA ASN A 129 -14.64 5.36 -0.34
C ASN A 129 -13.57 4.32 0.07
N SER A 130 -12.73 4.62 1.06
CA SER A 130 -11.73 3.67 1.56
C SER A 130 -12.37 2.59 2.44
N ASP A 131 -11.79 1.41 2.37
CA ASP A 131 -12.00 0.26 3.24
C ASP A 131 -10.97 0.21 4.38
N LEU A 132 -11.25 -0.62 5.38
CA LEU A 132 -10.32 -1.03 6.42
C LEU A 132 -9.70 -2.38 6.02
N ASP A 133 -8.46 -2.36 5.53
CA ASP A 133 -7.68 -3.57 5.25
C ASP A 133 -7.07 -4.11 6.54
N MET A 134 -7.50 -5.26 7.04
CA MET A 134 -7.11 -5.77 8.36
C MET A 134 -6.52 -7.18 8.27
N VAL A 135 -5.25 -7.34 8.63
CA VAL A 135 -4.64 -8.67 8.84
C VAL A 135 -4.85 -9.08 10.29
N VAL A 136 -5.35 -10.29 10.54
CA VAL A 136 -5.62 -10.79 11.90
C VAL A 136 -5.04 -12.20 12.06
N ILE A 137 -4.23 -12.38 13.11
CA ILE A 137 -3.58 -13.65 13.43
C ILE A 137 -4.27 -14.32 14.60
N VAL A 138 -4.72 -15.56 14.39
CA VAL A 138 -5.45 -16.37 15.37
C VAL A 138 -4.93 -17.81 15.29
N ASP A 139 -4.68 -18.47 16.43
CA ASP A 139 -4.08 -19.80 16.46
C ASP A 139 -5.03 -20.89 15.93
N ASP A 140 -6.27 -20.93 16.42
CA ASP A 140 -7.22 -22.02 16.14
C ASP A 140 -8.17 -21.68 14.98
N LEU A 141 -7.60 -21.33 13.82
CA LEU A 141 -8.38 -21.13 12.59
C LEU A 141 -8.50 -22.43 11.79
N PRO A 142 -9.73 -22.88 11.41
CA PRO A 142 -9.91 -24.05 10.55
C PRO A 142 -9.25 -23.92 9.16
N GLY A 143 -8.99 -22.69 8.73
CA GLY A 143 -8.29 -22.35 7.50
C GLY A 143 -8.19 -20.84 7.34
N ALA A 144 -7.21 -20.38 6.57
CA ALA A 144 -7.10 -18.97 6.22
C ALA A 144 -8.30 -18.53 5.37
N PHE A 145 -8.80 -17.33 5.63
CA PHE A 145 -9.91 -16.78 4.86
C PHE A 145 -9.81 -15.27 4.70
N ARG A 146 -10.45 -14.77 3.64
CA ARG A 146 -10.76 -13.36 3.46
C ARG A 146 -12.25 -13.14 3.65
N GLU A 147 -12.61 -12.10 4.38
CA GLU A 147 -14.01 -11.72 4.59
C GLU A 147 -14.22 -10.23 4.37
N THR A 148 -15.16 -9.90 3.50
CA THR A 148 -15.67 -8.54 3.30
C THR A 148 -16.90 -8.33 4.18
N LEU A 149 -16.89 -7.32 5.05
CA LEU A 149 -18.04 -6.97 5.87
C LEU A 149 -18.23 -5.46 6.02
N ARG A 150 -19.35 -5.07 6.63
CA ARG A 150 -19.58 -3.69 7.06
C ARG A 150 -19.59 -3.61 8.58
N TYR A 151 -18.82 -2.71 9.15
CA TYR A 151 -18.81 -2.46 10.59
C TYR A 151 -18.81 -0.95 10.87
N ARG A 152 -19.81 -0.49 11.64
CA ARG A 152 -20.01 0.94 11.97
C ARG A 152 -19.89 1.88 10.75
N GLY A 153 -20.47 1.46 9.63
CA GLY A 153 -20.50 2.24 8.39
C GLY A 153 -19.26 2.08 7.49
N TRP A 154 -18.19 1.44 7.96
CA TRP A 154 -16.98 1.17 7.18
C TRP A 154 -17.07 -0.17 6.42
N PRO A 155 -16.69 -0.22 5.14
CA PRO A 155 -16.28 -1.47 4.50
C PRO A 155 -14.99 -1.97 5.16
N VAL A 156 -14.93 -3.27 5.46
CA VAL A 156 -13.77 -3.92 6.06
C VAL A 156 -13.42 -5.15 5.25
N GLU A 157 -12.14 -5.27 4.89
CA GLU A 157 -11.54 -6.47 4.33
C GLU A 157 -10.68 -7.14 5.41
N LEU A 158 -11.13 -8.27 5.94
CA LEU A 158 -10.38 -9.07 6.90
C LEU A 158 -9.57 -10.15 6.18
N PHE A 159 -8.30 -10.27 6.54
CA PHE A 159 -7.38 -11.33 6.14
C PHE A 159 -6.99 -12.12 7.39
N CYS A 160 -7.69 -13.23 7.63
CA CYS A 160 -7.53 -14.03 8.84
C CYS A 160 -6.64 -15.24 8.58
N HIS A 161 -5.59 -15.38 9.39
CA HIS A 161 -4.56 -16.41 9.22
C HIS A 161 -4.11 -17.00 10.56
N THR A 162 -3.75 -18.29 10.56
CA THR A 162 -2.74 -18.80 11.51
C THR A 162 -1.36 -18.32 11.07
N ILE A 163 -0.34 -18.34 11.95
CA ILE A 163 1.04 -18.00 11.55
C ILE A 163 1.51 -18.86 10.38
N GLU A 164 1.24 -20.16 10.41
CA GLU A 164 1.59 -21.10 9.33
C GLU A 164 0.96 -20.69 7.99
N SER A 165 -0.36 -20.50 7.99
CA SER A 165 -1.06 -20.09 6.76
C SER A 165 -0.67 -18.69 6.27
N PHE A 166 -0.25 -17.80 7.18
CA PHE A 166 0.28 -16.48 6.80
C PHE A 166 1.61 -16.65 6.04
N HIS A 167 2.53 -17.49 6.55
CA HIS A 167 3.80 -17.77 5.88
C HIS A 167 3.60 -18.44 4.52
N ASP A 168 2.66 -19.37 4.39
CA ASP A 168 2.35 -20.02 3.10
C ASP A 168 1.88 -19.01 2.06
N PHE A 169 0.98 -18.09 2.45
CA PHE A 169 0.50 -17.03 1.55
C PHE A 169 1.62 -16.04 1.21
N VAL A 170 2.43 -15.65 2.19
CA VAL A 170 3.60 -14.81 1.97
C VAL A 170 4.56 -15.44 0.97
N ALA A 171 4.87 -16.74 1.09
CA ALA A 171 5.77 -17.44 0.20
C ALA A 171 5.21 -17.47 -1.24
N ARG A 172 3.95 -17.86 -1.40
CA ARG A 172 3.28 -17.90 -2.72
C ARG A 172 3.21 -16.51 -3.36
N ASP A 173 2.82 -15.50 -2.60
CA ASP A 173 2.63 -14.14 -3.12
C ASP A 173 3.99 -13.46 -3.40
N THR A 174 5.05 -13.85 -2.67
CA THR A 174 6.45 -13.47 -2.95
C THR A 174 6.93 -14.05 -4.27
N GLU A 175 6.68 -15.33 -4.53
CA GLU A 175 6.95 -15.96 -5.83
C GLU A 175 6.18 -15.27 -6.95
N GLY A 176 4.93 -14.88 -6.70
CA GLY A 176 4.11 -14.07 -7.61
C GLY A 176 4.49 -12.58 -7.70
N ARG A 177 5.54 -12.13 -6.99
CA ARG A 177 6.02 -10.74 -6.88
C ARG A 177 4.98 -9.73 -6.38
N ARG A 178 3.88 -10.17 -5.78
CA ARG A 178 2.79 -9.29 -5.31
C ARG A 178 2.38 -9.69 -3.90
N PRO A 179 3.13 -9.31 -2.85
CA PRO A 179 2.84 -9.72 -1.48
C PRO A 179 2.08 -8.65 -0.68
N PRO A 180 0.74 -8.47 -0.83
CA PRO A 180 -0.01 -7.46 -0.11
C PRO A 180 0.04 -7.67 1.41
N LEU A 181 0.05 -8.92 1.87
CA LEU A 181 0.18 -9.24 3.30
C LEU A 181 1.51 -8.75 3.89
N LEU A 182 2.62 -8.89 3.15
CA LEU A 182 3.92 -8.37 3.59
C LEU A 182 3.88 -6.84 3.72
N HIS A 183 3.36 -6.13 2.70
CA HIS A 183 3.23 -4.68 2.76
C HIS A 183 2.36 -4.23 3.94
N MET A 184 1.22 -4.89 4.17
CA MET A 184 0.35 -4.55 5.30
C MET A 184 1.02 -4.80 6.65
N CYS A 185 1.84 -5.85 6.82
CA CYS A 185 2.53 -6.09 8.09
C CYS A 185 3.75 -5.17 8.28
N ALA A 186 4.48 -4.85 7.22
CA ALA A 186 5.69 -4.03 7.27
C ALA A 186 5.41 -2.53 7.44
N GLU A 187 4.45 -2.02 6.67
CA GLU A 187 4.10 -0.59 6.55
C GLU A 187 2.81 -0.24 7.30
N GLY A 188 1.96 -1.24 7.58
CA GLY A 188 0.69 -1.03 8.25
C GLY A 188 0.81 -0.77 9.75
N PHE A 189 -0.27 -0.27 10.32
CA PHE A 189 -0.39 0.04 11.73
C PHE A 189 -0.63 -1.24 12.56
N LEU A 190 0.30 -1.58 13.45
CA LEU A 190 0.18 -2.71 14.36
C LEU A 190 -0.86 -2.38 15.44
N MET A 191 -2.07 -2.94 15.29
CA MET A 191 -3.19 -2.64 16.19
C MET A 191 -3.15 -3.44 17.48
N LEU A 192 -2.64 -4.67 17.42
CA LEU A 192 -2.61 -5.64 18.52
C LEU A 192 -1.32 -6.45 18.43
N ASP A 193 -0.67 -6.65 19.57
CA ASP A 193 0.44 -7.59 19.73
C ASP A 193 0.40 -8.21 21.13
N ALA A 194 -0.25 -9.36 21.25
CA ALA A 194 -0.53 -9.99 22.54
C ALA A 194 0.73 -10.60 23.18
N ASP A 195 1.70 -11.05 22.38
CA ASP A 195 2.83 -11.87 22.81
C ASP A 195 4.14 -11.63 22.01
N GLY A 196 4.23 -10.49 21.32
CA GLY A 196 5.37 -10.14 20.47
C GLY A 196 5.31 -10.75 19.06
N THR A 197 4.26 -11.49 18.72
CA THR A 197 4.06 -12.05 17.36
C THR A 197 3.97 -10.96 16.32
N GLY A 198 3.25 -9.88 16.60
CA GLY A 198 3.10 -8.75 15.67
C GLY A 198 4.44 -8.10 15.34
N GLN A 199 5.24 -7.78 16.36
CA GLN A 199 6.56 -7.17 16.13
C GLN A 199 7.53 -8.10 15.37
N ARG A 200 7.50 -9.41 15.63
CA ARG A 200 8.29 -10.39 14.86
C ARG A 200 7.87 -10.40 13.40
N MET A 201 6.57 -10.54 13.12
CA MET A 201 6.03 -10.55 11.77
C MET A 201 6.35 -9.27 10.99
N ARG A 202 6.24 -8.10 11.63
CA ARG A 202 6.61 -6.83 11.00
C ARG A 202 8.10 -6.80 10.66
N SER A 203 8.95 -7.21 11.58
CA SER A 203 10.40 -7.23 11.37
C SER A 203 10.77 -8.16 10.22
N GLU A 204 10.21 -9.36 10.18
CA GLU A 204 10.38 -10.33 9.10
C GLU A 204 9.85 -9.77 7.77
N ALA A 205 8.68 -9.13 7.79
CA ALA A 205 8.09 -8.54 6.59
C ALA A 205 8.96 -7.43 5.99
N ARG A 206 9.54 -6.56 6.82
CA ARG A 206 10.49 -5.52 6.37
C ARG A 206 11.73 -6.14 5.74
N VAL A 207 12.32 -7.14 6.39
CA VAL A 207 13.49 -7.86 5.84
C VAL A 207 13.17 -8.49 4.47
N LEU A 208 12.01 -9.11 4.33
CA LEU A 208 11.59 -9.72 3.06
C LEU A 208 11.33 -8.67 1.98
N LEU A 209 10.68 -7.55 2.31
CA LEU A 209 10.44 -6.48 1.36
C LEU A 209 11.74 -5.82 0.87
N ASP A 210 12.69 -5.60 1.78
CA ASP A 210 14.02 -5.06 1.48
C ASP A 210 14.85 -6.01 0.60
N ALA A 211 14.69 -7.32 0.79
CA ALA A 211 15.33 -8.33 -0.06
C ALA A 211 14.79 -8.34 -1.50
N GLY A 212 13.55 -7.90 -1.70
CA GLY A 212 12.89 -7.87 -3.00
C GLY A 212 12.36 -9.24 -3.46
N PRO A 213 11.67 -9.29 -4.62
CA PRO A 213 11.18 -10.54 -5.18
C PRO A 213 12.34 -11.46 -5.63
N PRO A 214 12.08 -12.77 -5.77
CA PRO A 214 13.02 -13.68 -6.42
C PRO A 214 13.41 -13.18 -7.82
N PRO A 215 14.67 -13.40 -8.26
CA PRO A 215 15.08 -13.10 -9.62
C PRO A 215 14.16 -13.76 -10.65
N ALA A 216 13.87 -13.03 -11.73
CA ALA A 216 12.99 -13.55 -12.78
C ALA A 216 13.59 -14.77 -13.46
N THR A 217 12.77 -15.80 -13.63
CA THR A 217 13.16 -16.94 -14.45
C THR A 217 13.20 -16.51 -15.92
N VAL A 218 13.98 -17.22 -16.74
CA VAL A 218 14.00 -17.01 -18.19
C VAL A 218 12.59 -17.12 -18.77
N THR A 219 11.82 -18.11 -18.31
CA THR A 219 10.44 -18.34 -18.73
C THR A 219 9.51 -17.18 -18.35
N GLU A 220 9.63 -16.63 -17.13
CA GLU A 220 8.82 -15.47 -16.74
C GLU A 220 9.11 -14.26 -17.65
N LEU A 221 10.39 -13.98 -17.92
CA LEU A 221 10.78 -12.87 -18.79
C LEU A 221 10.31 -13.08 -20.22
N GLU A 222 10.45 -14.28 -20.76
CA GLU A 222 9.94 -14.64 -22.09
C GLU A 222 8.42 -14.45 -22.18
N ASP A 223 7.66 -14.89 -21.17
CA ASP A 223 6.19 -14.79 -21.17
C ASP A 223 5.70 -13.35 -21.14
N ARG A 224 6.36 -12.51 -20.33
CA ARG A 224 6.05 -11.07 -20.24
C ARG A 224 6.43 -10.34 -21.52
N ARG A 225 7.59 -10.65 -22.09
CA ARG A 225 8.03 -10.08 -23.38
C ARG A 225 7.08 -10.47 -24.48
N TYR A 226 6.72 -11.75 -24.58
CA TYR A 226 5.82 -12.26 -25.61
C TYR A 226 4.47 -11.54 -25.56
N GLY A 227 3.83 -11.51 -24.38
CA GLY A 227 2.54 -10.82 -24.22
C GLY A 227 2.62 -9.30 -24.45
N THR A 228 3.77 -8.68 -24.19
CA THR A 228 3.97 -7.24 -24.45
C THR A 228 4.23 -6.97 -25.94
N THR A 229 4.98 -7.84 -26.62
CA THR A 229 5.20 -7.76 -28.08
C THR A 229 3.89 -7.91 -28.83
N ASP A 230 3.09 -8.93 -28.50
CA ASP A 230 1.80 -9.21 -29.13
C ASP A 230 0.87 -7.99 -29.07
N LEU A 231 0.68 -7.43 -27.86
CA LEU A 231 -0.14 -6.24 -27.65
C LEU A 231 0.44 -4.97 -28.31
N LEU A 232 1.76 -4.87 -28.47
CA LEU A 232 2.38 -3.75 -29.17
C LEU A 232 2.10 -3.82 -30.67
N GLU A 233 2.18 -5.01 -31.27
CA GLU A 233 1.81 -5.22 -32.67
C GLU A 233 0.32 -4.94 -32.91
N ASP A 234 -0.55 -5.40 -32.01
CA ASP A 234 -1.99 -5.08 -32.05
C ASP A 234 -2.22 -3.56 -32.00
N LEU A 235 -1.51 -2.83 -31.13
CA LEU A 235 -1.63 -1.39 -31.03
C LEU A 235 -1.18 -0.68 -32.31
N ILE A 236 -0.07 -1.13 -32.91
CA ILE A 236 0.45 -0.61 -34.18
C ILE A 236 -0.55 -0.87 -35.33
N GLY A 237 -1.21 -2.03 -35.32
CA GLY A 237 -2.19 -2.43 -36.32
C GLY A 237 -3.60 -1.85 -36.13
N ALA A 238 -3.91 -1.30 -34.95
CA ALA A 238 -5.26 -0.88 -34.57
C ALA A 238 -5.81 0.25 -35.44
N ARG A 239 -6.88 -0.06 -36.17
CA ARG A 239 -7.62 0.89 -37.03
C ARG A 239 -8.88 1.43 -36.37
N ASP A 240 -9.45 0.65 -35.47
CA ASP A 240 -10.61 1.04 -34.67
C ASP A 240 -10.16 1.77 -33.41
N GLU A 241 -10.87 2.85 -33.06
CA GLU A 241 -10.50 3.69 -31.91
C GLU A 241 -10.81 2.99 -30.58
N ASP A 242 -11.89 2.23 -30.50
CA ASP A 242 -12.24 1.49 -29.29
C ASP A 242 -11.26 0.33 -29.08
N GLU A 243 -10.92 -0.43 -30.12
CA GLU A 243 -9.88 -1.46 -30.10
C GLU A 243 -8.55 -0.88 -29.59
N ARG A 244 -8.13 0.27 -30.12
CA ARG A 244 -6.91 0.97 -29.68
C ARG A 244 -6.94 1.26 -28.18
N LEU A 245 -8.07 1.74 -27.64
CA LEU A 245 -8.20 2.04 -26.22
C LEU A 245 -8.06 0.77 -25.35
N PHE A 246 -8.72 -0.31 -25.74
CA PHE A 246 -8.68 -1.58 -25.00
C PHE A 246 -7.26 -2.21 -25.04
N VAL A 247 -6.63 -2.25 -26.21
CA VAL A 247 -5.27 -2.76 -26.38
C VAL A 247 -4.27 -1.90 -25.60
N ALA A 248 -4.34 -0.57 -25.73
CA ALA A 248 -3.44 0.34 -25.02
C ALA A 248 -3.54 0.19 -23.49
N ALA A 249 -4.75 0.04 -22.94
CA ALA A 249 -4.95 -0.15 -21.50
C ALA A 249 -4.32 -1.45 -21.00
N ARG A 250 -4.46 -2.54 -21.76
CA ARG A 250 -3.81 -3.82 -21.42
C ARG A 250 -2.30 -3.73 -21.58
N LEU A 251 -1.82 -3.10 -22.65
CA LEU A 251 -0.40 -2.91 -22.95
C LEU A 251 0.30 -2.10 -21.86
N LEU A 252 -0.33 -1.05 -21.33
CA LEU A 252 0.20 -0.28 -20.20
C LEU A 252 0.51 -1.18 -19.00
N SER A 253 -0.40 -2.11 -18.70
CA SER A 253 -0.22 -3.04 -17.58
C SER A 253 0.91 -4.03 -17.86
N CYS A 254 0.96 -4.61 -19.07
CA CYS A 254 2.02 -5.56 -19.45
C CYS A 254 3.42 -4.91 -19.47
N ALA A 255 3.55 -3.76 -20.14
CA ALA A 255 4.79 -3.02 -20.23
C ALA A 255 5.26 -2.52 -18.86
N GLY A 256 4.34 -2.02 -18.03
CA GLY A 256 4.66 -1.57 -16.67
C GLY A 256 5.14 -2.72 -15.79
N GLU A 257 4.49 -3.88 -15.84
CA GLU A 257 4.97 -5.05 -15.12
C GLU A 257 6.33 -5.54 -15.64
N LEU A 258 6.54 -5.57 -16.96
CA LEU A 258 7.83 -5.95 -17.54
C LEU A 258 8.96 -5.03 -17.09
N ALA A 259 8.74 -3.71 -17.11
CA ALA A 259 9.71 -2.72 -16.63
C ALA A 259 10.10 -2.97 -15.15
N LEU A 260 9.10 -3.22 -14.29
CA LEU A 260 9.35 -3.53 -12.88
C LEU A 260 10.08 -4.86 -12.67
N VAL A 261 9.74 -5.91 -13.42
CA VAL A 261 10.43 -7.19 -13.35
C VAL A 261 11.89 -7.06 -13.80
N MET A 262 12.18 -6.30 -14.85
CA MET A 262 13.56 -6.03 -15.30
C MET A 262 14.41 -5.30 -14.26
N GLN A 263 13.78 -4.53 -13.39
CA GLN A 263 14.44 -3.87 -12.25
C GLN A 263 14.43 -4.72 -10.96
N ASN A 264 13.99 -5.99 -11.02
CA ASN A 264 13.74 -6.88 -9.88
C ASN A 264 12.91 -6.24 -8.75
N ARG A 265 11.83 -5.53 -9.11
CA ARG A 265 10.94 -4.88 -8.14
C ARG A 265 9.62 -5.62 -7.95
N TRP A 266 9.00 -5.37 -6.80
CA TRP A 266 7.65 -5.83 -6.49
C TRP A 266 6.64 -5.27 -7.49
N LEU A 267 5.67 -6.10 -7.88
CA LEU A 267 4.58 -5.74 -8.77
C LEU A 267 3.38 -5.19 -7.99
N GLY A 268 2.42 -4.64 -8.72
CA GLY A 268 1.15 -4.17 -8.20
C GLY A 268 0.04 -4.29 -9.24
N HIS A 269 -1.19 -4.02 -8.82
CA HIS A 269 -2.36 -3.95 -9.70
C HIS A 269 -3.13 -2.66 -9.48
N GLY A 270 -3.83 -2.20 -10.53
CA GLY A 270 -4.62 -0.96 -10.50
C GLY A 270 -3.79 0.21 -9.97
N LYS A 271 -4.26 0.87 -8.90
CA LYS A 271 -3.58 2.00 -8.26
C LYS A 271 -2.15 1.66 -7.77
N TRP A 272 -1.88 0.41 -7.40
CA TRP A 272 -0.57 -0.01 -6.91
C TRP A 272 0.45 -0.18 -8.02
N LEU A 273 0.04 -0.58 -9.24
CA LEU A 273 0.96 -0.60 -10.38
C LEU A 273 1.52 0.81 -10.63
N LEU A 274 0.65 1.83 -10.66
CA LEU A 274 1.06 3.23 -10.81
C LEU A 274 2.05 3.66 -9.71
N ARG A 275 1.79 3.30 -8.46
CA ARG A 275 2.68 3.66 -7.33
C ARG A 275 4.07 3.02 -7.52
N ARG A 276 4.12 1.73 -7.86
CA ARG A 276 5.38 1.02 -8.12
C ARG A 276 6.15 1.59 -9.31
N LEU A 277 5.45 1.98 -10.38
CA LEU A 277 6.07 2.64 -11.53
C LEU A 277 6.71 3.97 -11.14
N ARG A 278 6.05 4.78 -10.31
CA ARG A 278 6.62 6.04 -9.78
C ARG A 278 7.85 5.78 -8.91
N ASP A 279 7.79 4.80 -8.01
CA ASP A 279 8.94 4.41 -7.19
C ASP A 279 10.13 3.93 -8.05
N ALA A 280 9.84 3.35 -9.22
CA ALA A 280 10.79 2.91 -10.21
C ALA A 280 11.23 4.00 -11.21
N LYS A 281 10.65 5.21 -11.13
CA LYS A 281 10.87 6.33 -12.06
C LYS A 281 10.49 6.02 -13.51
N GLU A 282 9.44 5.23 -13.69
CA GLU A 282 8.86 4.84 -14.99
C GLU A 282 7.68 5.76 -15.38
N ASP A 283 7.73 7.04 -14.97
CA ASP A 283 6.66 8.02 -15.18
C ASP A 283 6.34 8.23 -16.68
N GLU A 284 7.35 8.11 -17.53
CA GLU A 284 7.23 8.30 -18.98
C GLU A 284 6.23 7.30 -19.61
N LEU A 285 6.15 6.07 -19.11
CA LEU A 285 5.18 5.08 -19.59
C LEU A 285 3.74 5.55 -19.35
N VAL A 286 3.49 6.12 -18.18
CA VAL A 286 2.16 6.64 -17.79
C VAL A 286 1.84 7.92 -18.56
N ASP A 287 2.83 8.80 -18.74
CA ASP A 287 2.66 10.05 -19.46
C ASP A 287 2.40 9.84 -20.95
N ALA A 288 3.10 8.89 -21.58
CA ALA A 288 2.89 8.50 -22.97
C ALA A 288 1.51 7.84 -23.19
N TYR A 289 1.09 6.96 -22.28
CA TYR A 289 -0.27 6.41 -22.31
C TYR A 289 -1.33 7.51 -22.15
N ARG A 290 -1.10 8.48 -21.25
CA ARG A 290 -2.03 9.60 -21.05
C ARG A 290 -2.18 10.45 -22.31
N ALA A 291 -1.10 10.71 -23.03
CA ALA A 291 -1.13 11.42 -24.31
C ALA A 291 -1.98 10.66 -25.36
N LEU A 292 -1.80 9.34 -25.46
CA LEU A 292 -2.61 8.49 -26.33
C LEU A 292 -4.10 8.60 -26.00
N VAL A 293 -4.48 8.46 -24.72
CA VAL A 293 -5.89 8.54 -24.29
C VAL A 293 -6.49 9.94 -24.52
N ARG A 294 -5.67 10.99 -24.57
CA ARG A 294 -6.08 12.36 -24.92
C ARG A 294 -6.25 12.60 -26.42
N GLY A 295 -5.96 11.60 -27.26
CA GLY A 295 -6.03 11.72 -28.70
C GLY A 295 -4.79 12.37 -29.34
N GLU A 296 -3.66 12.42 -28.64
CA GLU A 296 -2.41 13.01 -29.14
C GLU A 296 -1.60 12.06 -30.05
N GLY A 297 -2.14 10.87 -30.34
CA GLY A 297 -1.48 9.82 -31.12
C GLY A 297 -0.87 8.70 -30.27
N ALA A 298 -0.60 7.55 -30.89
CA ALA A 298 -0.07 6.36 -30.21
C ALA A 298 1.47 6.27 -30.28
N GLU A 299 2.11 7.09 -31.10
CA GLU A 299 3.51 6.99 -31.49
C GLU A 299 4.45 7.09 -30.29
N ARG A 300 4.16 8.02 -29.36
CA ARG A 300 4.94 8.17 -28.12
C ARG A 300 4.82 6.93 -27.24
N PHE A 301 3.61 6.40 -27.08
CA PHE A 301 3.39 5.22 -26.24
C PHE A 301 4.05 3.98 -26.85
N ILE A 302 3.94 3.78 -28.16
CA ILE A 302 4.65 2.74 -28.92
C ILE A 302 6.16 2.83 -28.68
N ALA A 303 6.76 4.03 -28.81
CA ALA A 303 8.20 4.21 -28.62
C ALA A 303 8.67 3.89 -27.19
N VAL A 304 7.87 4.24 -26.17
CA VAL A 304 8.20 3.95 -24.77
C VAL A 304 8.09 2.46 -24.47
N VAL A 305 7.04 1.80 -24.95
CA VAL A 305 6.89 0.35 -24.80
C VAL A 305 8.01 -0.39 -25.54
N GLU A 306 8.42 0.08 -26.72
CA GLU A 306 9.57 -0.47 -27.44
C GLU A 306 10.85 -0.41 -26.60
N ALA A 307 11.11 0.72 -25.94
CA ALA A 307 12.28 0.86 -25.07
C ALA A 307 12.26 -0.14 -23.90
N VAL A 308 11.09 -0.38 -23.31
CA VAL A 308 10.91 -1.41 -22.27
C VAL A 308 11.22 -2.80 -22.82
N LEU A 309 10.70 -3.15 -24.01
CA LEU A 309 11.00 -4.41 -24.67
C LEU A 309 12.49 -4.55 -24.98
N VAL A 310 13.13 -3.51 -25.51
CA VAL A 310 14.58 -3.48 -25.79
C VAL A 310 15.39 -3.74 -24.51
N SER A 311 15.03 -3.12 -23.38
CA SER A 311 15.70 -3.41 -22.10
C SER A 311 15.56 -4.87 -21.65
N ALA A 312 14.49 -5.55 -22.07
CA ALA A 312 14.24 -6.96 -21.80
C ALA A 312 14.81 -7.91 -22.87
N GLY A 313 15.52 -7.40 -23.88
CA GLY A 313 16.10 -8.21 -24.96
C GLY A 313 15.35 -8.13 -26.30
N GLY A 314 14.47 -7.16 -26.47
CA GLY A 314 13.73 -6.86 -27.70
C GLY A 314 12.40 -7.59 -27.84
N ARG A 315 11.73 -7.35 -28.97
CA ARG A 315 10.52 -8.07 -29.39
C ARG A 315 10.78 -9.57 -29.60
N LEU A 316 9.71 -10.38 -29.51
CA LEU A 316 9.73 -11.79 -29.90
C LEU A 316 8.96 -11.96 -31.21
N ASP A 317 9.70 -11.98 -32.32
CA ASP A 317 9.14 -11.93 -33.69
C ASP A 317 9.18 -13.30 -34.43
N ALA A 318 9.19 -13.23 -35.77
CA ALA A 318 9.27 -14.36 -36.67
C ALA A 318 10.40 -15.33 -36.30
N GLY A 319 10.04 -16.61 -36.15
CA GLY A 319 10.96 -17.67 -35.77
C GLY A 319 10.96 -18.01 -34.28
N TYR A 320 10.29 -17.21 -33.44
CA TYR A 320 10.04 -17.59 -32.04
C TYR A 320 9.15 -18.84 -31.95
N ARG A 321 9.54 -19.79 -31.09
CA ARG A 321 8.79 -21.03 -30.81
C ARG A 321 8.95 -21.41 -29.35
N ARG A 322 7.83 -21.73 -28.70
CA ARG A 322 7.79 -22.31 -27.35
C ARG A 322 6.98 -23.61 -27.34
N ALA A 323 7.38 -24.56 -26.49
CA ALA A 323 6.59 -25.78 -26.26
C ALA A 323 5.42 -25.49 -25.32
N ALA A 324 4.28 -26.15 -25.53
CA ALA A 324 3.16 -26.08 -24.59
C ALA A 324 3.57 -26.70 -23.24
N PRO A 325 3.08 -26.15 -22.10
CA PRO A 325 3.29 -26.79 -20.81
C PRO A 325 2.69 -28.21 -20.80
N PRO A 326 3.31 -29.16 -20.07
CA PRO A 326 2.77 -30.50 -19.94
C PRO A 326 1.35 -30.44 -19.32
N ARG A 327 0.48 -31.36 -19.78
CA ARG A 327 -0.88 -31.52 -19.26
C ARG A 327 -0.88 -32.14 -17.87
#